data_AF-A0A7C1AV86-F1
#
_entry.id   AF-A0A7C1AV86-F1
#
_cell.length_a   1.000
_cell.length_b   1.000
_cell.length_c   1.000
_cell.angle_alpha   90.00
_cell.angle_beta   90.00
_cell.angle_gamma   90.00
#
_symmetry.space_group_name_H-M   'P 1'
#
loop_
_entity.id
_entity.type
_entity.pdbx_description
1 polymer ?
#
loop_
_entity_poly.entity_id
_entity_poly.type
_entity_poly.pdbx_seq_one_letter_code
_entity_poly.pdbx_strand_id
1 'polypeptide(L)' 'MRPVTTIEGQMAPLPRANVDTDQIIPKQFLKRVERSGFGPFLFYDWAVDPEGELIEDFVTNR' A
#
# COMPACT_ATOMS: atom_id res chain seq x y z
N MET A 1 -22.95 3.48 -0.36
CA MET A 1 -21.84 4.18 0.30
C MET A 1 -22.28 4.61 1.68
N ARG A 2 -21.39 4.60 2.67
CA ARG A 2 -21.66 5.19 3.99
C ARG A 2 -21.21 6.65 3.97
N PRO A 3 -22.01 7.60 4.47
CA PRO A 3 -21.58 8.99 4.57
C PRO A 3 -20.37 9.09 5.50
N VAL A 4 -19.36 9.83 5.08
CA VAL A 4 -18.21 10.18 5.91
C VAL A 4 -18.58 11.43 6.71
N THR A 5 -18.47 11.34 8.04
CA THR A 5 -18.71 12.48 8.95
C THR A 5 -17.39 13.01 9.47
N THR A 6 -16.73 12.23 10.32
CA THR A 6 -15.43 12.54 10.91
C THR A 6 -14.53 11.31 10.78
N ILE A 7 -13.29 11.51 10.34
CA ILE A 7 -12.24 10.49 10.34
C ILE A 7 -11.11 11.03 11.19
N GLU A 8 -10.77 10.29 12.25
CA GLU A 8 -9.62 10.55 13.12
C GLU A 8 -8.70 9.33 13.07
N GLY A 9 -7.39 9.55 13.04
CA GLY A 9 -6.42 8.47 12.94
C GLY A 9 -4.98 8.97 12.81
N GLN A 10 -4.05 8.02 12.88
CA GLN A 10 -2.63 8.29 12.73
C GLN A 10 -2.29 8.62 11.27
N MET A 11 -1.36 9.57 11.07
CA MET A 11 -0.87 9.96 9.76
C MET A 11 0.42 9.20 9.41
N ALA A 12 0.52 8.75 8.16
CA ALA A 12 1.70 8.10 7.58
C ALA A 12 2.33 9.03 6.52
N PRO A 13 3.42 9.76 6.83
CA PRO A 13 4.02 10.69 5.88
C PRO A 13 4.76 9.94 4.76
N LEU A 14 4.41 10.22 3.51
CA LEU A 14 5.05 9.65 2.32
C LEU A 14 5.64 10.80 1.46
N PRO A 15 6.89 11.22 1.70
CA PRO A 15 7.50 12.37 1.03
C PRO A 15 7.99 12.02 -0.39
N ARG A 16 7.05 11.64 -1.28
CA ARG A 16 7.32 11.28 -2.67
C ARG A 16 6.39 12.07 -3.60
N ALA A 17 6.95 12.70 -4.62
CA ALA A 17 6.18 13.31 -5.68
C ALA A 17 5.87 12.30 -6.79
N ASN A 18 4.82 12.54 -7.56
CA ASN A 18 4.45 11.75 -8.74
C ASN A 18 4.24 10.26 -8.43
N VAL A 19 3.57 9.95 -7.32
CA VAL A 19 3.19 8.58 -6.99
C VAL A 19 2.20 8.05 -8.04
N ASP A 20 2.60 7.04 -8.81
CA ASP A 20 1.81 6.47 -9.90
C ASP A 20 1.04 5.19 -9.50
N THR A 21 0.25 4.64 -10.43
CA THR A 21 -0.62 3.49 -10.15
C THR A 21 0.14 2.19 -9.92
N ASP A 22 1.25 1.96 -10.63
CA ASP A 22 2.06 0.75 -10.44
C ASP A 22 2.81 0.82 -9.10
N GLN A 23 3.20 2.02 -8.67
CA GLN A 23 3.79 2.24 -7.35
C GLN A 23 2.79 1.99 -6.21
N ILE A 24 1.52 2.39 -6.37
CA ILE A 24 0.47 2.10 -5.39
C ILE A 24 0.19 0.59 -5.33
N ILE A 25 0.03 -0.04 -6.50
CA ILE A 25 -0.27 -1.46 -6.63
C ILE A 25 0.31 -2.00 -7.94
N PRO A 26 1.38 -2.81 -7.88
CA PRO A 26 1.97 -3.34 -9.10
C PRO A 26 1.01 -4.22 -9.90
N LYS A 27 1.00 -4.06 -11.24
CA LYS A 27 0.08 -4.77 -12.14
C LYS A 27 0.04 -6.30 -12.01
N GLN A 28 1.11 -6.95 -11.53
CA GLN A 28 1.12 -8.41 -11.35
C GLN A 28 0.03 -8.88 -10.39
N PHE A 29 -0.33 -8.06 -9.40
CA PHE A 29 -1.36 -8.41 -8.42
C PHE A 29 -2.77 -8.24 -8.98
N LEU A 30 -2.95 -7.45 -10.04
CA LEU A 30 -4.28 -7.16 -10.63
C LEU A 30 -4.87 -8.34 -11.42
N LYS A 31 -4.11 -9.41 -11.65
CA LYS A 31 -4.59 -10.65 -12.27
C LYS A 31 -5.31 -11.58 -11.30
N ARG A 32 -5.28 -11.26 -10.01
CA ARG A 32 -5.86 -12.08 -8.94
C ARG A 32 -7.38 -12.06 -9.01
N VAL A 33 -8.00 -13.23 -8.79
CA VAL A 33 -9.45 -13.40 -8.72
C VAL A 33 -9.95 -13.58 -7.29
N GLU A 34 -9.03 -13.72 -6.33
CA GLU A 34 -9.38 -13.92 -4.92
C GLU A 34 -10.00 -12.66 -4.30
N ARG A 35 -11.00 -12.85 -3.45
CA ARG A 35 -11.71 -11.76 -2.75
C ARG A 35 -11.12 -11.45 -1.37
N SER A 36 -9.82 -11.66 -1.18
CA SER A 36 -9.10 -11.35 0.06
C SER A 36 -8.64 -9.89 0.15
N GLY A 37 -8.79 -9.12 -0.94
CA GLY A 37 -8.36 -7.74 -1.01
C GLY A 37 -6.90 -7.56 -1.44
N PHE A 38 -6.51 -6.29 -1.58
CA PHE A 38 -5.21 -5.86 -2.11
C PHE A 38 -4.31 -5.19 -1.07
N GLY A 39 -4.78 -5.03 0.17
CA GLY A 39 -4.05 -4.35 1.24
C GLY A 39 -2.59 -4.84 1.42
N PRO A 40 -2.31 -6.15 1.42
CA PRO A 40 -0.94 -6.67 1.55
C PRO A 40 0.03 -6.28 0.42
N PHE A 41 -0.47 -5.75 -0.69
CA PHE A 41 0.33 -5.39 -1.88
C PHE A 41 0.41 -3.87 -2.09
N LEU A 42 -0.09 -3.09 -1.14
CA LEU A 42 0.01 -1.63 -1.16
C LEU A 42 1.48 -1.23 -1.09
N PHE A 43 1.94 -0.44 -2.06
CA PHE A 43 3.35 -0.03 -2.16
C PHE A 43 4.34 -1.19 -2.12
N TYR A 44 3.98 -2.36 -2.68
CA TYR A 44 4.77 -3.59 -2.56
C TYR A 44 6.25 -3.40 -2.89
N ASP A 45 6.56 -2.74 -4.00
CA ASP A 45 7.94 -2.50 -4.46
C ASP A 45 8.74 -1.53 -3.54
N TRP A 46 8.08 -0.86 -2.60
CA TRP A 46 8.71 0.01 -1.58
C TRP A 46 8.67 -0.57 -0.17
N ALA A 47 7.69 -1.43 0.10
CA ALA A 47 7.40 -1.98 1.43
C ALA A 47 8.05 -3.36 1.64
N VAL A 48 8.49 -4.03 0.58
CA VAL A 48 9.00 -5.41 0.61
C VAL A 48 10.36 -5.49 -0.09
N ASP A 49 11.28 -6.23 0.50
CA ASP A 49 12.61 -6.49 -0.08
C ASP A 49 12.58 -7.65 -1.10
N PRO A 50 13.70 -7.91 -1.82
CA PRO A 50 13.76 -9.01 -2.79
C PRO A 50 13.57 -10.41 -2.20
N GLU A 51 13.85 -10.58 -0.91
CA GLU A 51 13.66 -11.82 -0.16
C GLU A 51 12.19 -12.04 0.26
N GLY A 52 11.36 -11.00 0.13
CA GLY A 52 9.94 -11.03 0.45
C GLY A 52 9.61 -10.54 1.86
N GLU A 53 10.59 -9.99 2.57
CA GLU A 53 10.44 -9.49 3.93
C GLU A 53 10.05 -8.01 3.93
N LEU A 54 9.36 -7.59 5.01
CA LEU A 54 8.94 -6.20 5.16
C LEU A 54 10.14 -5.30 5.47
N ILE A 55 10.25 -4.20 4.72
CA ILE A 55 11.22 -3.15 5.01
C ILE A 55 10.70 -2.37 6.23
N GLU A 56 11.30 -2.59 7.40
CA GLU A 56 10.90 -1.97 8.68
C GLU A 56 10.82 -0.44 8.60
N ASP A 57 11.68 0.17 7.78
CA ASP A 57 11.75 1.61 7.65
C ASP A 57 10.67 2.22 6.75
N PHE A 58 9.90 1.41 6.04
CA PHE A 58 8.84 1.91 5.17
C PHE A 58 7.61 2.32 5.99
N VAL A 59 7.00 3.46 5.63
CA VAL A 59 6.01 4.15 6.46
C VAL A 59 4.77 3.31 6.79
N THR A 60 4.39 2.36 5.93
CA THR A 60 3.22 1.51 6.16
C THR A 60 3.51 0.26 7.01
N ASN A 61 4.78 -0.03 7.27
CA ASN A 61 5.22 -1.20 8.04
C ASN A 61 5.53 -0.87 9.51
N ARG A 62 5.41 0.40 9.89
CA ARG A 62 5.67 0.92 11.24
C ARG A 62 4.41 0.98 12.09
#